data_AF-A0A7S3XX21-F1
#
_entry.id   AF-A0A7S3XX21-F1
#
_cell.length_a   1.000
_cell.length_b   1.000
_cell.length_c   1.000
_cell.angle_alpha   90.00
_cell.angle_beta   90.00
_cell.angle_gamma   90.00
#
_symmetry.space_group_name_H-M   'P 1'
#
loop_
_entity.id
_entity.type
_entity.pdbx_description
1 polymer ?
#
loop_
_entity_poly.entity_id
_entity_poly.type
_entity_poly.pdbx_seq_one_letter_code
_entity_poly.pdbx_strand_id
1 'polypeptide(L)'
;GEHAGRFTVAPAGDVFTEKVVLFGVAASPWLARVAKFACEVRVVGRQSAALVGVVPAARGAEVAAWLGAKLGDGGGVRWEAAGHALAVTLAPVHQVIVPGLLYARFKDWGGEAFDEIPLLYSGTTHEEAAVVEKLGEECNAVAARLEAALGVPLPEARAPLLEALCRRCFPEAVEDDATLRAALLSNRAWAHTRTPMRCAPEGGGFVPDLAGPGGALAEAAAGGLAALKGLAELAGAETPTLDQVLEWCQAQVGKE
;
A
#
# COMPACT_ATOMS: atom_id res chain seq x y z
N GLY A 1 37.08 24.32 -4.61
CA GLY A 1 36.22 24.95 -5.63
C GLY A 1 35.12 23.97 -5.95
N GLU A 2 33.95 24.20 -5.37
CA GLU A 2 32.76 23.35 -5.51
C GLU A 2 32.24 23.41 -6.95
N HIS A 3 32.14 22.25 -7.61
CA HIS A 3 31.29 22.08 -8.78
C HIS A 3 29.95 21.52 -8.32
N ALA A 4 29.13 22.38 -7.69
CA ALA A 4 27.71 22.12 -7.52
C ALA A 4 27.04 22.26 -8.91
N GLY A 5 26.97 21.16 -9.64
CA GLY A 5 26.15 21.08 -10.85
C GLY A 5 24.69 21.26 -10.46
N ARG A 6 24.12 22.44 -10.74
CA ARG A 6 22.67 22.65 -10.71
C ARG A 6 22.04 21.78 -11.80
N PHE A 7 21.41 20.69 -11.40
CA PHE A 7 20.49 19.97 -12.28
C PHE A 7 19.21 20.80 -12.40
N THR A 8 19.06 21.53 -13.50
CA THR A 8 17.76 22.05 -13.90
C THR A 8 17.00 20.94 -14.60
N VAL A 9 16.03 20.34 -13.90
CA VAL A 9 14.99 19.52 -14.54
C VAL A 9 14.12 20.50 -15.32
N ALA A 10 14.28 20.54 -16.65
CA ALA A 10 13.28 21.18 -17.48
C ALA A 10 11.94 20.46 -17.23
N PRO A 11 10.81 21.17 -17.03
CA PRO A 11 9.54 20.51 -16.84
C PRO A 11 9.26 19.71 -18.10
N ALA A 12 9.35 18.39 -18.00
CA ALA A 12 8.96 17.47 -19.07
C ALA A 12 7.44 17.53 -19.34
N GLY A 13 6.70 18.42 -18.67
CA GLY A 13 5.26 18.40 -18.47
C GLY A 13 4.45 18.29 -19.76
N ASP A 14 4.69 19.13 -20.76
CA ASP A 14 3.75 19.23 -21.89
C ASP A 14 4.06 18.24 -23.01
N VAL A 15 5.33 18.12 -23.44
CA VAL A 15 5.70 17.23 -24.56
C VAL A 15 5.60 15.74 -24.19
N PHE A 16 5.84 15.39 -22.93
CA PHE A 16 5.73 14.01 -22.47
C PHE A 16 4.27 13.59 -22.32
N THR A 17 3.43 14.42 -21.71
CA THR A 17 2.00 14.08 -21.50
C THR A 17 1.16 14.15 -22.77
N GLU A 18 1.60 14.88 -23.79
CA GLU A 18 0.96 14.88 -25.12
C GLU A 18 1.19 13.57 -25.91
N LYS A 19 2.30 12.87 -25.66
CA LYS A 19 2.73 11.71 -26.45
C LYS A 19 2.71 10.38 -25.69
N VAL A 20 2.71 10.44 -24.36
CA VAL A 20 2.79 9.28 -23.48
C VAL A 20 1.61 9.30 -22.52
N VAL A 21 0.93 8.16 -22.43
CA VAL A 21 -0.07 7.90 -21.40
C VAL A 21 0.59 7.06 -20.31
N LEU A 22 0.70 7.60 -19.11
CA LEU A 22 1.12 6.86 -17.93
C LEU A 22 -0.12 6.35 -17.20
N PHE A 23 -0.07 5.11 -16.70
CA PHE A 23 -1.10 4.61 -15.81
C PHE A 23 -0.52 3.74 -14.71
N GLY A 24 -1.21 3.70 -13.58
CA GLY A 24 -0.95 2.80 -12.46
C GLY A 24 -2.22 2.05 -12.10
N VAL A 25 -2.07 0.83 -11.59
CA VAL A 25 -3.18 0.02 -11.06
C VAL A 25 -3.05 -0.01 -9.53
N ALA A 26 -4.15 0.22 -8.81
CA ALA A 26 -4.12 0.34 -7.35
C ALA A 26 -3.56 -0.90 -6.63
N ALA A 27 -3.85 -2.08 -7.14
CA ALA A 27 -3.33 -3.35 -6.64
C ALA A 27 -3.37 -4.42 -7.75
N SER A 28 -2.65 -5.53 -7.56
CA SER A 28 -2.82 -6.70 -8.42
C SER A 28 -4.25 -7.23 -8.27
N PRO A 29 -5.03 -7.34 -9.37
CA PRO A 29 -6.41 -7.78 -9.28
C PRO A 29 -6.57 -9.30 -9.15
N TRP A 30 -5.47 -10.04 -9.29
CA TRP A 30 -5.42 -11.49 -9.08
C TRP A 30 -4.48 -11.83 -7.92
N LEU A 31 -4.96 -12.69 -7.04
CA LEU A 31 -4.11 -13.42 -6.12
C LEU A 31 -3.67 -14.69 -6.82
N ALA A 32 -2.42 -14.71 -7.27
CA ALA A 32 -1.88 -15.83 -8.02
C ALA A 32 -0.63 -16.44 -7.35
N ARG A 33 -0.36 -17.71 -7.65
CA ARG A 33 0.81 -18.44 -7.17
C ARG A 33 1.43 -19.21 -8.33
N VAL A 34 2.76 -19.18 -8.42
CA VAL A 34 3.49 -20.03 -9.36
C VAL A 34 3.28 -21.48 -8.95
N ALA A 35 2.62 -22.27 -9.80
CA ALA A 35 2.46 -23.70 -9.60
C ALA A 35 3.65 -24.46 -10.19
N LYS A 36 4.16 -23.99 -11.33
CA LYS A 36 5.39 -24.48 -11.96
C LYS A 36 6.14 -23.30 -12.58
N PHE A 37 7.38 -23.11 -12.16
CA PHE A 37 8.21 -22.00 -12.65
C PHE A 37 8.24 -21.94 -14.18
N ALA A 38 7.99 -20.75 -14.73
CA ALA A 38 7.94 -20.45 -16.16
C ALA A 38 6.93 -21.30 -16.99
N CYS A 39 6.00 -22.01 -16.35
CA CYS A 39 5.05 -22.88 -17.05
C CYS A 39 3.60 -22.69 -16.60
N GLU A 40 3.36 -22.55 -15.29
CA GLU A 40 2.01 -22.60 -14.75
C GLU A 40 1.86 -21.65 -13.56
N VAL A 41 0.77 -20.89 -13.57
CA VAL A 41 0.33 -20.03 -12.48
C VAL A 41 -1.10 -20.42 -12.12
N ARG A 42 -1.36 -20.56 -10.83
CA ARG A 42 -2.69 -20.81 -10.28
C ARG A 42 -3.27 -19.52 -9.72
N VAL A 43 -4.43 -19.10 -10.22
CA VAL A 43 -5.20 -18.00 -9.65
C VAL A 43 -6.00 -18.55 -8.46
N VAL A 44 -5.69 -18.06 -7.27
CA VAL A 44 -6.31 -18.44 -5.98
C VAL A 44 -7.52 -17.56 -5.70
N GLY A 45 -7.49 -16.31 -6.15
CA GLY A 45 -8.58 -15.35 -5.98
C GLY A 45 -8.51 -14.22 -6.99
N ARG A 46 -9.63 -13.52 -7.16
CA ARG A 46 -9.78 -12.38 -8.07
C ARG A 46 -10.61 -11.28 -7.42
N GLN A 47 -10.26 -10.02 -7.68
CA GLN A 47 -11.11 -8.88 -7.37
C GLN A 47 -12.24 -8.77 -8.41
N SER A 48 -13.41 -8.29 -8.01
CA SER A 48 -14.50 -8.01 -8.95
C SER A 48 -14.20 -6.80 -9.84
N ALA A 49 -13.39 -5.86 -9.34
CA ALA A 49 -12.92 -4.72 -10.10
C ALA A 49 -11.53 -4.25 -9.69
N ALA A 50 -10.83 -3.59 -10.62
CA ALA A 50 -9.51 -3.01 -10.48
C ALA A 50 -9.51 -1.55 -10.90
N LEU A 51 -8.89 -0.70 -10.08
CA LEU A 51 -8.81 0.74 -10.34
C LEU A 51 -7.53 1.11 -11.07
N VAL A 52 -7.67 2.03 -12.02
CA VAL A 52 -6.58 2.51 -12.87
C VAL A 52 -6.55 4.04 -12.83
N GLY A 53 -5.47 4.60 -12.28
CA GLY A 53 -5.22 6.04 -12.35
C GLY A 53 -4.31 6.36 -13.53
N VAL A 54 -4.55 7.48 -14.21
CA VAL A 54 -3.95 7.80 -15.52
C VAL A 54 -3.44 9.24 -15.57
N VAL A 55 -2.34 9.47 -16.28
CA VAL A 55 -1.87 10.79 -16.72
C VAL A 55 -1.73 10.81 -18.25
N PRO A 56 -2.44 11.69 -18.96
CA PRO A 56 -3.46 12.62 -18.46
C PRO A 56 -4.77 11.90 -18.07
N ALA A 57 -5.43 12.36 -16.99
CA ALA A 57 -6.61 11.70 -16.41
C ALA A 57 -7.78 11.50 -17.40
N ALA A 58 -7.90 12.38 -18.40
CA ALA A 58 -8.90 12.29 -19.47
C ALA A 58 -8.83 11.00 -20.29
N ARG A 59 -7.68 10.30 -20.29
CA ARG A 59 -7.48 9.03 -21.00
C ARG A 59 -7.90 7.81 -20.18
N GLY A 60 -8.43 8.00 -18.96
CA GLY A 60 -8.80 6.93 -18.04
C GLY A 60 -9.72 5.85 -18.64
N ALA A 61 -10.80 6.27 -19.29
CA ALA A 61 -11.77 5.34 -19.89
C ALA A 61 -11.16 4.51 -21.02
N GLU A 62 -10.29 5.13 -21.84
CA GLU A 62 -9.59 4.43 -22.91
C GLU A 62 -8.61 3.39 -22.37
N VAL A 63 -7.82 3.76 -21.35
CA VAL A 63 -6.87 2.82 -20.71
C VAL A 63 -7.61 1.66 -20.05
N ALA A 64 -8.71 1.92 -19.34
CA ALA A 64 -9.52 0.87 -18.72
C ALA A 64 -10.10 -0.09 -19.77
N ALA A 65 -10.63 0.44 -20.89
CA ALA A 65 -11.12 -0.38 -22.01
C ALA A 65 -9.99 -1.18 -22.67
N TRP A 66 -8.82 -0.58 -22.85
CA TRP A 66 -7.65 -1.26 -23.40
C TRP A 66 -7.18 -2.40 -22.51
N LEU A 67 -7.11 -2.19 -21.18
CA LEU A 67 -6.78 -3.24 -20.21
C LEU A 67 -7.82 -4.38 -20.25
N GLY A 68 -9.11 -4.05 -20.29
CA GLY A 68 -10.19 -5.02 -20.45
C GLY A 68 -10.03 -5.84 -21.73
N ALA A 69 -9.73 -5.21 -22.87
CA ALA A 69 -9.54 -5.92 -24.14
C ALA A 69 -8.27 -6.78 -24.18
N LYS A 70 -7.18 -6.38 -23.51
CA LYS A 70 -5.89 -7.09 -23.53
C LYS A 70 -5.78 -8.21 -22.53
N LEU A 71 -6.26 -7.98 -21.31
CA LEU A 71 -6.22 -8.96 -20.23
C LEU A 71 -7.52 -9.79 -20.19
N GLY A 72 -8.51 -9.38 -20.98
CA GLY A 72 -9.76 -10.05 -21.24
C GLY A 72 -10.76 -9.94 -20.10
N ASP A 73 -12.04 -10.08 -20.45
CA ASP A 73 -13.13 -10.40 -19.51
C ASP A 73 -12.91 -11.80 -18.87
N GLY A 74 -12.06 -12.63 -19.49
CA GLY A 74 -11.67 -13.97 -19.03
C GLY A 74 -10.89 -14.00 -17.72
N GLY A 75 -10.34 -12.87 -17.28
CA GLY A 75 -9.78 -12.71 -15.93
C GLY A 75 -10.83 -12.48 -14.84
N GLY A 76 -12.08 -12.18 -15.22
CA GLY A 76 -13.20 -11.92 -14.31
C GLY A 76 -13.08 -10.64 -13.49
N VAL A 77 -12.33 -9.65 -13.97
CA VAL A 77 -12.05 -8.36 -13.31
C VAL A 77 -12.57 -7.22 -14.18
N ARG A 78 -13.40 -6.35 -13.62
CA ARG A 78 -13.82 -5.10 -14.28
C ARG A 78 -12.75 -4.01 -14.08
N TRP A 79 -12.31 -3.36 -15.15
CA TRP A 79 -11.35 -2.26 -15.07
C TRP A 79 -12.07 -0.92 -15.00
N GLU A 80 -11.70 -0.08 -14.02
CA GLU A 80 -12.35 1.21 -13.76
C GLU A 80 -11.33 2.34 -13.70
N ALA A 81 -11.67 3.47 -14.32
CA ALA A 81 -10.84 4.67 -14.23
C ALA A 81 -11.01 5.35 -12.87
N ALA A 82 -9.90 5.65 -12.20
CA ALA A 82 -9.85 6.33 -10.90
C ALA A 82 -9.42 7.80 -11.00
N GLY A 83 -9.37 8.36 -12.22
CA GLY A 83 -8.91 9.72 -12.46
C GLY A 83 -7.40 9.81 -12.58
N HIS A 84 -6.79 10.78 -11.88
CA HIS A 84 -5.35 11.01 -11.95
C HIS A 84 -4.54 9.83 -11.37
N ALA A 85 -3.35 9.56 -11.89
CA ALA A 85 -2.50 8.45 -11.40
C ALA A 85 -2.22 8.51 -9.89
N LEU A 86 -2.08 9.72 -9.34
CA LEU A 86 -1.90 9.91 -7.90
C LEU A 86 -3.06 9.38 -7.05
N ALA A 87 -4.29 9.29 -7.59
CA ALA A 87 -5.43 8.78 -6.83
C ALA A 87 -5.22 7.31 -6.43
N VAL A 88 -4.61 6.50 -7.29
CA VAL A 88 -4.30 5.10 -6.97
C VAL A 88 -2.95 4.95 -6.29
N THR A 89 -1.97 5.82 -6.57
CA THR A 89 -0.66 5.78 -5.91
C THR A 89 -0.75 6.14 -4.44
N LEU A 90 -1.65 7.03 -4.05
CA LEU A 90 -1.88 7.45 -2.66
C LEU A 90 -3.04 6.70 -1.99
N ALA A 91 -3.55 5.63 -2.60
CA ALA A 91 -4.60 4.82 -1.99
C ALA A 91 -4.04 4.17 -0.70
N PRO A 92 -4.59 4.48 0.48
CA PRO A 92 -3.84 4.31 1.73
C PRO A 92 -3.69 2.84 2.15
N VAL A 93 -4.64 1.98 1.78
CA VAL A 93 -4.77 0.60 2.32
C VAL A 93 -3.50 -0.22 2.18
N HIS A 94 -2.90 -0.26 0.98
CA HIS A 94 -1.73 -1.11 0.73
C HIS A 94 -0.41 -0.50 1.24
N GLN A 95 -0.41 0.80 1.55
CA GLN A 95 0.79 1.52 1.97
C GLN A 95 0.95 1.54 3.49
N VAL A 96 -0.15 1.68 4.24
CA VAL A 96 -0.05 2.02 5.67
C VAL A 96 -0.40 0.89 6.62
N ILE A 97 -1.26 -0.06 6.24
CA ILE A 97 -1.77 -1.08 7.18
C ILE A 97 -0.65 -1.99 7.66
N VAL A 98 0.03 -2.69 6.74
CA VAL A 98 1.05 -3.67 7.13
C VAL A 98 2.21 -3.03 7.89
N PRO A 99 2.88 -1.97 7.38
CA PRO A 99 3.97 -1.37 8.15
C PRO A 99 3.51 -0.74 9.46
N GLY A 100 2.31 -0.14 9.51
CA GLY A 100 1.76 0.41 10.75
C GLY A 100 1.52 -0.66 11.82
N LEU A 101 0.95 -1.81 11.43
CA LEU A 101 0.77 -2.95 12.32
C LEU A 101 2.12 -3.51 12.81
N LEU A 102 3.08 -3.70 11.90
CA LEU A 102 4.41 -4.23 12.26
C LEU A 102 5.16 -3.28 13.18
N TYR A 103 5.16 -1.97 12.89
CA TYR A 103 5.77 -0.96 13.75
C TYR A 103 5.14 -0.98 15.14
N ALA A 104 3.81 -0.87 15.22
CA ALA A 104 3.13 -0.81 16.50
C ALA A 104 3.38 -2.07 17.35
N ARG A 105 3.45 -3.24 16.71
CA ARG A 105 3.69 -4.53 17.36
C ARG A 105 5.12 -4.72 17.82
N PHE A 106 6.10 -4.23 17.06
CA PHE A 106 7.51 -4.62 17.23
C PHE A 106 8.48 -3.48 17.57
N LYS A 107 8.03 -2.21 17.59
CA LYS A 107 8.89 -1.07 17.93
C LYS A 107 9.58 -1.20 19.30
N ASP A 108 8.91 -1.83 20.26
CA ASP A 108 9.39 -2.02 21.64
C ASP A 108 9.69 -3.50 21.96
N TRP A 109 9.83 -4.35 20.93
CA TRP A 109 10.06 -5.79 21.14
C TRP A 109 11.46 -6.05 21.73
N GLY A 110 11.49 -6.64 22.92
CA GLY A 110 12.73 -6.87 23.70
C GLY A 110 13.58 -8.08 23.29
N GLY A 111 13.22 -8.79 22.22
CA GLY A 111 13.97 -9.96 21.74
C GLY A 111 13.44 -11.33 22.19
N GLU A 112 12.40 -11.36 23.03
CA GLU A 112 11.80 -12.61 23.51
C GLU A 112 11.13 -13.39 22.36
N ALA A 113 11.36 -14.70 22.31
CA ALA A 113 10.76 -15.56 21.30
C ALA A 113 9.28 -15.84 21.62
N PHE A 114 8.47 -15.94 20.57
CA PHE A 114 7.08 -16.33 20.63
C PHE A 114 6.95 -17.86 20.53
N ASP A 115 6.05 -18.45 21.31
CA ASP A 115 5.77 -19.90 21.25
C ASP A 115 5.09 -20.30 19.92
N GLU A 116 4.27 -19.41 19.37
CA GLU A 116 3.55 -19.60 18.11
C GLU A 116 3.62 -18.36 17.22
N ILE A 117 3.39 -18.54 15.91
CA ILE A 117 3.38 -17.43 14.96
C ILE A 117 2.06 -16.66 15.10
N PRO A 118 2.09 -15.38 15.55
CA PRO A 118 0.87 -14.61 15.72
C PRO A 118 0.23 -14.29 14.36
N LEU A 119 -1.10 -14.17 14.35
CA LEU A 119 -1.84 -13.68 13.19
C LEU A 119 -1.62 -12.17 13.01
N LEU A 120 -1.44 -11.73 11.77
CA LEU A 120 -1.15 -10.32 11.47
C LEU A 120 -2.37 -9.44 11.78
N TYR A 121 -3.52 -9.76 11.19
CA TYR A 121 -4.74 -8.95 11.28
C TYR A 121 -5.66 -9.37 12.42
N SER A 122 -5.95 -10.67 12.57
CA SER A 122 -6.87 -11.16 13.62
C SER A 122 -6.32 -11.03 15.05
N GLY A 123 -5.05 -10.68 15.21
CA GLY A 123 -4.42 -10.33 16.49
C GLY A 123 -4.37 -8.83 16.77
N THR A 124 -5.01 -7.97 15.96
CA THR A 124 -4.82 -6.52 16.04
C THR A 124 -5.31 -5.93 17.37
N THR A 125 -4.43 -5.23 18.08
CA THR A 125 -4.77 -4.51 19.31
C THR A 125 -5.37 -3.13 19.03
N HIS A 126 -5.94 -2.47 20.05
CA HIS A 126 -6.43 -1.10 19.90
C HIS A 126 -5.30 -0.11 19.59
N GLU A 127 -4.13 -0.30 20.20
CA GLU A 127 -2.97 0.56 19.99
C GLU A 127 -2.40 0.40 18.58
N GLU A 128 -2.34 -0.83 18.08
CA GLU A 128 -1.93 -1.13 16.70
C GLU A 128 -2.89 -0.50 15.69
N ALA A 129 -4.20 -0.62 15.90
CA ALA A 129 -5.19 0.01 15.04
C ALA A 129 -5.08 1.54 15.06
N ALA A 130 -4.85 2.16 16.22
CA ALA A 130 -4.73 3.60 16.35
C ALA A 130 -3.51 4.18 15.59
N VAL A 131 -2.40 3.44 15.54
CA VAL A 131 -1.24 3.81 14.70
C VAL A 131 -1.63 3.81 13.22
N VAL A 132 -2.30 2.75 12.78
CA VAL A 132 -2.71 2.61 11.37
C VAL A 132 -3.76 3.67 10.98
N GLU A 133 -4.68 4.01 11.87
CA GLU A 133 -5.66 5.10 11.66
C GLU A 133 -4.95 6.44 11.44
N LYS A 134 -3.98 6.80 12.29
CA LYS A 134 -3.19 8.03 12.14
C LYS A 134 -2.42 8.08 10.83
N LEU A 135 -1.81 6.97 10.39
CA LEU A 135 -1.16 6.91 9.09
C LEU A 135 -2.16 7.13 7.93
N GLY A 136 -3.37 6.58 8.07
CA GLY A 136 -4.45 6.82 7.12
C GLY A 136 -4.88 8.29 7.06
N GLU A 137 -4.99 8.95 8.22
CA GLU A 137 -5.30 10.39 8.34
C GLU A 137 -4.21 11.25 7.71
N GLU A 138 -2.94 10.96 7.98
CA GLU A 138 -1.80 11.67 7.39
C GLU A 138 -1.76 11.50 5.86
N CYS A 139 -1.97 10.28 5.35
CA CYS A 139 -2.06 10.03 3.91
C CYS A 139 -3.21 10.83 3.27
N ASN A 140 -4.38 10.86 3.93
CA ASN A 140 -5.53 11.64 3.48
C ASN A 140 -5.23 13.15 3.43
N ALA A 141 -4.52 13.67 4.44
CA ALA A 141 -4.12 15.08 4.51
C ALA A 141 -3.12 15.46 3.41
N VAL A 142 -2.16 14.58 3.11
CA VAL A 142 -1.24 14.72 1.96
C VAL A 142 -2.03 14.77 0.66
N ALA A 143 -2.96 13.84 0.45
CA ALA A 143 -3.82 13.81 -0.73
C ALA A 143 -4.66 15.08 -0.87
N ALA A 144 -5.16 15.65 0.24
CA ALA A 144 -5.92 16.92 0.23
C ALA A 144 -5.08 18.08 -0.32
N ARG A 145 -3.83 18.19 0.15
CA ARG A 145 -2.93 19.26 -0.25
C ARG A 145 -2.49 19.12 -1.70
N LEU A 146 -2.23 17.89 -2.15
CA LEU A 146 -1.89 17.62 -3.54
C LEU A 146 -3.07 17.87 -4.50
N GLU A 147 -4.27 17.45 -4.11
CA GLU A 147 -5.51 17.75 -4.87
C GLU A 147 -5.67 19.26 -5.06
N ALA A 148 -5.50 20.05 -3.98
CA ALA A 148 -5.57 21.51 -4.04
C ALA A 148 -4.45 22.14 -4.89
N ALA A 149 -3.22 21.65 -4.76
CA ALA A 149 -2.07 22.19 -5.49
C ALA A 149 -2.11 21.87 -6.99
N LEU A 150 -2.62 20.69 -7.36
CA LEU A 150 -2.67 20.22 -8.74
C LEU A 150 -3.98 20.59 -9.45
N GLY A 151 -5.04 20.94 -8.71
CA GLY A 151 -6.36 21.21 -9.29
C GLY A 151 -7.00 19.99 -9.93
N VAL A 152 -6.64 18.78 -9.50
CA VAL A 152 -7.19 17.51 -9.99
C VAL A 152 -7.76 16.69 -8.83
N PRO A 153 -8.96 16.10 -8.98
CA PRO A 153 -9.58 15.31 -7.92
C PRO A 153 -8.83 13.98 -7.70
N LEU A 154 -8.66 13.60 -6.43
CA LEU A 154 -7.98 12.38 -5.98
C LEU A 154 -8.89 11.51 -5.09
N PRO A 155 -10.07 11.07 -5.55
CA PRO A 155 -11.12 10.49 -4.70
C PRO A 155 -10.68 9.25 -3.92
N GLU A 156 -9.89 8.35 -4.53
CA GLU A 156 -9.41 7.14 -3.86
C GLU A 156 -8.37 7.43 -2.76
N ALA A 157 -7.54 8.46 -2.96
CA ALA A 157 -6.56 8.90 -1.96
C ALA A 157 -7.23 9.71 -0.83
N ARG A 158 -8.36 10.37 -1.14
CA ARG A 158 -9.18 11.14 -0.19
C ARG A 158 -10.18 10.28 0.58
N ALA A 159 -10.28 8.99 0.29
CA ALA A 159 -11.14 8.09 1.05
C ALA A 159 -10.57 7.86 2.46
N PRO A 160 -11.41 7.91 3.51
CA PRO A 160 -11.01 7.43 4.84
C PRO A 160 -10.52 5.99 4.78
N LEU A 161 -9.50 5.63 5.58
CA LEU A 161 -8.85 4.32 5.48
C LEU A 161 -9.82 3.15 5.68
N LEU A 162 -10.72 3.25 6.67
CA LEU A 162 -11.77 2.25 6.90
C LEU A 162 -12.69 2.08 5.69
N GLU A 163 -13.16 3.19 5.11
CA GLU A 163 -14.00 3.16 3.92
C GLU A 163 -13.27 2.53 2.73
N ALA A 164 -12.01 2.90 2.53
CA ALA A 164 -11.18 2.34 1.47
C ALA A 164 -10.98 0.82 1.65
N LEU A 165 -10.70 0.37 2.88
CA LEU A 165 -10.57 -1.05 3.22
C LEU A 165 -11.88 -1.79 2.91
N CYS A 166 -12.99 -1.33 3.46
CA CYS A 166 -14.28 -2.01 3.31
C CYS A 166 -14.78 -2.02 1.87
N ARG A 167 -14.41 -1.04 1.04
CA ARG A 167 -14.80 -1.03 -0.39
C ARG A 167 -13.87 -1.82 -1.29
N ARG A 168 -12.56 -1.81 -1.01
CA ARG A 168 -11.54 -2.29 -1.97
C ARG A 168 -10.91 -3.62 -1.58
N CYS A 169 -10.93 -3.99 -0.31
CA CYS A 169 -10.22 -5.16 0.20
C CYS A 169 -11.17 -6.27 0.62
N PHE A 170 -11.77 -6.92 -0.38
CA PHE A 170 -12.73 -8.01 -0.19
C PHE A 170 -13.96 -7.54 0.60
N PRO A 171 -14.79 -6.63 0.06
CA PRO A 171 -15.93 -6.03 0.76
C PRO A 171 -16.84 -7.07 1.43
N GLU A 172 -17.14 -8.16 0.71
CA GLU A 172 -18.02 -9.21 1.23
C GLU A 172 -17.41 -10.04 2.36
N ALA A 173 -16.11 -9.91 2.60
CA ALA A 173 -15.39 -10.63 3.63
C ALA A 173 -15.35 -9.88 4.97
N VAL A 174 -15.73 -8.60 5.03
CA VAL A 174 -15.78 -7.81 6.27
C VAL A 174 -17.16 -7.98 6.91
N GLU A 175 -17.21 -8.48 8.14
CA GLU A 175 -18.48 -8.73 8.86
C GLU A 175 -18.87 -7.59 9.81
N ASP A 176 -17.90 -6.83 10.31
CA ASP A 176 -18.09 -5.68 11.20
C ASP A 176 -17.16 -4.54 10.76
N ASP A 177 -17.75 -3.44 10.28
CA ASP A 177 -17.06 -2.23 9.82
C ASP A 177 -17.23 -1.03 10.75
N ALA A 178 -17.63 -1.23 12.01
CA ALA A 178 -17.86 -0.14 12.95
C ALA A 178 -16.58 0.68 13.28
N THR A 179 -15.42 0.03 13.20
CA THR A 179 -14.09 0.64 13.42
C THR A 179 -13.06 -0.02 12.51
N LEU A 180 -11.89 0.61 12.29
CA LEU A 180 -10.81 -0.02 11.54
C LEU A 180 -10.40 -1.36 12.16
N ARG A 181 -10.28 -1.40 13.49
CA ARG A 181 -9.95 -2.63 14.21
C ARG A 181 -11.00 -3.72 13.97
N ALA A 182 -12.29 -3.40 14.11
CA ALA A 182 -13.36 -4.36 13.87
C ALA A 182 -13.31 -4.92 12.44
N ALA A 183 -13.06 -4.05 11.45
CA ALA A 183 -12.93 -4.46 10.06
C ALA A 183 -11.72 -5.38 9.84
N LEU A 184 -10.56 -5.08 10.45
CA LEU A 184 -9.36 -5.93 10.36
C LEU A 184 -9.57 -7.30 11.01
N LEU A 185 -10.26 -7.37 12.15
CA LEU A 185 -10.53 -8.61 12.87
C LEU A 185 -11.56 -9.48 12.16
N SER A 186 -12.60 -8.85 11.60
CA SER A 186 -13.74 -9.54 10.99
C SER A 186 -13.52 -9.88 9.51
N ASN A 187 -12.45 -9.38 8.87
CA ASN A 187 -12.16 -9.69 7.47
C ASN A 187 -11.72 -11.15 7.28
N ARG A 188 -12.66 -12.03 6.89
CA ARG A 188 -12.39 -13.46 6.70
C ARG A 188 -11.38 -13.78 5.59
N ALA A 189 -11.14 -12.86 4.64
CA ALA A 189 -10.11 -13.03 3.62
C ALA A 189 -8.69 -12.97 4.20
N TRP A 190 -8.55 -12.42 5.40
CA TRP A 190 -7.28 -12.18 6.07
C TRP A 190 -7.07 -13.01 7.34
N ALA A 191 -8.08 -13.77 7.76
CA ALA A 191 -8.11 -14.50 9.04
C ALA A 191 -6.93 -15.46 9.27
N HIS A 192 -6.29 -15.96 8.21
CA HIS A 192 -5.16 -16.89 8.30
C HIS A 192 -3.81 -16.25 7.97
N THR A 193 -3.76 -14.92 7.80
CA THR A 193 -2.50 -14.24 7.50
C THR A 193 -1.60 -14.24 8.72
N ARG A 194 -0.45 -14.90 8.60
CA ARG A 194 0.56 -14.97 9.65
C ARG A 194 1.47 -13.76 9.60
N THR A 195 1.90 -13.30 10.78
CA THR A 195 2.94 -12.28 10.90
C THR A 195 4.27 -12.84 10.34
N PRO A 196 5.09 -12.03 9.65
CA PRO A 196 6.40 -12.47 9.17
C PRO A 196 7.32 -12.83 10.35
N MET A 197 7.60 -14.12 10.52
CA MET A 197 8.42 -14.66 11.60
C MET A 197 9.39 -15.72 11.04
N ARG A 198 10.52 -15.89 11.72
CA ARG A 198 11.49 -16.97 11.49
C ARG A 198 11.73 -17.76 12.76
N CYS A 199 12.24 -18.97 12.65
CA CYS A 199 12.66 -19.74 13.82
C CYS A 199 13.76 -19.00 14.58
N ALA A 200 13.67 -19.00 15.91
CA ALA A 200 14.72 -18.43 16.77
C ALA A 200 16.06 -19.17 16.55
N PRO A 201 17.20 -18.47 16.49
CA PRO A 201 18.52 -19.07 16.23
C PRO A 201 18.91 -20.17 17.24
N GLU A 202 18.50 -20.01 18.50
CA GLU A 202 18.83 -20.94 19.60
C GLU A 202 17.82 -22.09 19.76
N GLY A 203 16.80 -22.15 18.89
CA GLY A 203 15.67 -23.07 19.01
C GLY A 203 14.61 -22.57 20.01
N GLY A 204 13.44 -23.22 20.03
CA GLY A 204 12.44 -23.01 21.07
C GLY A 204 11.38 -21.92 20.83
N GLY A 205 11.30 -21.34 19.62
CA GLY A 205 10.23 -20.40 19.30
C GLY A 205 10.43 -19.65 17.99
N PHE A 206 9.70 -18.55 17.83
CA PHE A 206 9.66 -17.71 16.64
C PHE A 206 10.05 -16.27 16.99
N VAL A 207 10.82 -15.63 16.11
CA VAL A 207 11.18 -14.21 16.23
C VAL A 207 10.77 -13.46 14.95
N PRO A 208 10.48 -12.15 15.02
CA PRO A 208 10.11 -11.36 13.85
C PRO A 208 11.14 -11.46 12.73
N ASP A 209 10.66 -11.72 11.51
CA ASP A 209 11.50 -11.73 10.31
C ASP A 209 11.31 -10.44 9.51
N LEU A 210 11.79 -9.34 10.10
CA LEU A 210 11.58 -7.98 9.59
C LEU A 210 12.41 -7.66 8.33
N ALA A 211 13.53 -8.38 8.13
CA ALA A 211 14.44 -8.20 6.99
C ALA A 211 14.44 -9.41 6.01
N GLY A 212 13.56 -10.38 6.22
CA GLY A 212 13.56 -11.65 5.50
C GLY A 212 13.23 -11.56 4.00
N PRO A 213 13.64 -12.58 3.20
CA PRO A 213 13.27 -12.68 1.79
C PRO A 213 11.77 -12.95 1.65
N GLY A 214 11.05 -11.99 1.06
CA GLY A 214 9.58 -11.85 1.11
C GLY A 214 9.11 -10.53 1.73
N GLY A 215 10.07 -9.66 2.11
CA GLY A 215 9.98 -8.49 2.96
C GLY A 215 8.86 -7.49 2.66
N ALA A 216 7.70 -7.73 3.30
CA ALA A 216 6.65 -6.74 3.45
C ALA A 216 7.17 -5.41 4.03
N LEU A 217 8.20 -5.45 4.89
CA LEU A 217 8.81 -4.25 5.46
C LEU A 217 9.75 -3.53 4.49
N ALA A 218 10.55 -4.28 3.72
CA ALA A 218 11.42 -3.70 2.70
C ALA A 218 10.62 -3.08 1.54
N GLU A 219 9.52 -3.73 1.14
CA GLU A 219 8.57 -3.20 0.15
C GLU A 219 7.82 -2.00 0.71
N ALA A 220 7.36 -2.04 1.96
CA ALA A 220 6.71 -0.92 2.61
C ALA A 220 7.63 0.30 2.76
N ALA A 221 8.88 0.10 3.21
CA ALA A 221 9.86 1.16 3.40
C ALA A 221 10.23 1.83 2.06
N ALA A 222 10.65 1.04 1.07
CA ALA A 222 11.20 1.57 -0.18
C ALA A 222 10.11 1.99 -1.18
N GLY A 223 8.97 1.29 -1.22
CA GLY A 223 7.95 1.46 -2.26
C GLY A 223 6.76 2.33 -1.85
N GLY A 224 6.26 2.17 -0.62
CA GLY A 224 5.05 2.83 -0.15
C GLY A 224 5.31 4.09 0.67
N LEU A 225 5.97 3.93 1.81
CA LEU A 225 6.12 4.98 2.82
C LEU A 225 7.09 6.08 2.38
N ALA A 226 8.24 5.73 1.79
CA ALA A 226 9.18 6.74 1.28
C ALA A 226 8.57 7.59 0.15
N ALA A 227 7.78 6.97 -0.74
CA ALA A 227 7.08 7.70 -1.79
C ALA A 227 6.01 8.64 -1.21
N LEU A 228 5.23 8.17 -0.23
CA LEU A 228 4.27 9.00 0.49
C LEU A 228 4.96 10.17 1.22
N LYS A 229 6.11 9.92 1.85
CA LYS A 229 6.89 10.95 2.54
C LYS A 229 7.39 12.02 1.58
N GLY A 230 7.98 11.64 0.45
CA GLY A 230 8.42 12.60 -0.57
C GLY A 230 7.25 13.45 -1.11
N LEU A 231 6.08 12.84 -1.31
CA LEU A 231 4.87 13.56 -1.70
C LEU A 231 4.36 14.50 -0.59
N ALA A 232 4.47 14.10 0.67
CA ALA A 232 4.12 14.94 1.82
C ALA A 232 5.02 16.18 1.90
N GLU A 233 6.34 16.01 1.70
CA GLU A 233 7.30 17.11 1.66
C GLU A 233 7.00 18.10 0.53
N LEU A 234 6.73 17.59 -0.67
CA LEU A 234 6.32 18.42 -1.82
C LEU A 234 5.01 19.18 -1.54
N ALA A 235 4.09 18.59 -0.78
CA ALA A 235 2.83 19.20 -0.38
C ALA A 235 2.95 20.09 0.88
N GLY A 236 4.13 20.15 1.52
CA GLY A 236 4.35 20.83 2.80
C GLY A 236 3.48 20.28 3.93
N ALA A 237 3.13 18.99 3.89
CA ALA A 237 2.31 18.31 4.88
C ALA A 237 3.17 17.71 6.01
N GLU A 238 2.73 17.87 7.25
CA GLU A 238 3.35 17.19 8.40
C GLU A 238 2.84 15.76 8.50
N THR A 239 3.75 14.82 8.74
CA THR A 239 3.44 13.38 8.79
C THR A 239 4.20 12.68 9.93
N PRO A 240 4.01 13.10 11.20
CA PRO A 240 4.83 12.63 12.32
C PRO A 240 4.73 11.12 12.56
N THR A 241 3.56 10.50 12.32
CA THR A 241 3.40 9.05 12.47
C THR A 241 4.11 8.32 11.34
N LEU A 242 3.97 8.80 10.10
CA LEU A 242 4.71 8.28 8.96
C LEU A 242 6.22 8.35 9.19
N ASP A 243 6.71 9.45 9.74
CA ASP A 243 8.14 9.67 9.99
C ASP A 243 8.68 8.62 10.97
N GLN A 244 7.99 8.42 12.09
CA GLN A 244 8.36 7.38 13.07
C GLN A 244 8.35 5.97 12.47
N VAL A 245 7.30 5.64 11.70
CA VAL A 245 7.15 4.32 11.11
C VAL A 245 8.21 4.10 10.03
N LEU A 246 8.49 5.10 9.18
CA LEU A 246 9.48 5.02 8.12
C LEU A 246 10.89 4.88 8.69
N GLU A 247 11.27 5.69 9.68
CA GLU A 247 12.56 5.60 10.37
C GLU A 247 12.76 4.22 11.00
N TRP A 248 11.72 3.69 11.66
CA TRP A 248 11.78 2.33 12.21
C TRP A 248 11.95 1.29 11.10
N CYS A 249 11.16 1.37 10.02
CA CYS A 249 11.26 0.43 8.91
C CYS A 249 12.67 0.43 8.28
N GLN A 250 13.24 1.62 8.03
CA GLN A 250 14.59 1.83 7.52
C GLN A 250 15.65 1.16 8.41
N ALA A 251 15.56 1.36 9.73
CA ALA A 251 16.45 0.75 10.71
C ALA A 251 16.39 -0.79 10.67
N GLN A 252 15.19 -1.38 10.52
CA GLN A 252 15.03 -2.83 10.47
C GLN A 252 15.59 -3.46 9.18
N VAL A 253 15.55 -2.75 8.05
CA VAL A 253 16.00 -3.28 6.75
C VAL A 253 17.43 -2.87 6.39
N GLY A 254 18.08 -2.04 7.21
CA GLY A 254 19.44 -1.56 6.99
C GLY A 254 19.58 -0.67 5.75
N LYS A 255 18.57 0.15 5.46
CA LYS A 255 18.57 1.10 4.33
C LYS A 255 18.12 2.46 4.80
N GLU A 256 18.80 3.52 4.34
CA GLU A 256 18.38 4.91 4.44
C GLU A 256 17.69 5.35 3.14
#